data_AF-A0A821E6G5-F1
#
_entry.id   AF-A0A821E6G5-F1
#
_cell.length_a   1.000
_cell.length_b   1.000
_cell.length_c   1.000
_cell.angle_alpha   90.00
_cell.angle_beta   90.00
_cell.angle_gamma   90.00
#
_symmetry.space_group_name_H-M   'P 1'
#
loop_
_entity.id
_entity.type
_entity.pdbx_description
1 polymer ?
#
loop_
_entity_poly.entity_id
_entity_poly.type
_entity_poly.pdbx_seq_one_letter_code
_entity_poly.pdbx_strand_id
1 'polypeptide(L)'
;MRLRSKDNGLTDSTLFVHVEIEGYEEEDDCATRALSIKKFDPAKYDSIIKSHQCEKNYDKSSGTMESAAILKMFKRSVSKYGVYYKKYVGDGDSKTFPVLSKIVPYP
;
A
#
# COMPACT_ATOMS: atom_id res chain seq x y z
N MET A 1 -30.64 2.65 19.14
CA MET A 1 -31.72 2.93 18.17
C MET A 1 -32.86 3.66 18.87
N ARG A 2 -32.92 4.99 18.71
CA ARG A 2 -34.11 5.83 18.97
C ARG A 2 -33.86 7.16 18.28
N LEU A 3 -34.51 7.37 17.14
CA LEU A 3 -34.40 8.59 16.35
C LEU A 3 -35.47 9.56 16.83
N ARG A 4 -35.09 10.78 17.22
CA ARG A 4 -36.03 11.90 17.33
C ARG A 4 -35.68 12.91 16.25
N SER A 5 -36.57 13.08 15.29
CA SER A 5 -36.51 14.16 14.30
C SER A 5 -37.00 15.45 14.97
N LYS A 6 -36.25 16.54 14.81
CA LYS A 6 -36.76 17.90 15.03
C LYS A 6 -36.87 18.50 13.64
N ASP A 7 -38.08 18.53 13.12
CA ASP A 7 -38.37 19.13 11.82
C ASP A 7 -38.43 20.65 12.02
N ASN A 8 -37.51 21.38 11.40
CA ASN A 8 -37.62 22.82 11.20
C ASN A 8 -37.29 23.11 9.73
N GLY A 9 -38.26 23.73 9.05
CA GLY A 9 -38.32 23.89 7.61
C GLY A 9 -37.15 24.63 6.98
N LEU A 10 -36.68 24.02 5.88
CA LEU A 10 -36.04 24.55 4.68
C LEU A 10 -35.91 26.08 4.55
N THR A 11 -34.69 26.56 4.24
CA THR A 11 -34.35 27.02 2.88
C THR A 11 -32.85 26.88 2.62
N ASP A 12 -32.53 26.23 1.50
CA ASP A 12 -31.28 26.23 0.73
C ASP A 12 -29.95 26.46 1.45
N SER A 13 -29.24 25.37 1.70
CA SER A 13 -27.79 25.26 1.57
C SER A 13 -27.44 23.82 1.85
N THR A 14 -26.51 23.27 1.07
CA THR A 14 -26.04 21.89 1.14
C THR A 14 -25.83 21.48 2.60
N LEU A 15 -26.71 20.60 3.11
CA LEU A 15 -26.63 20.10 4.48
C LEU A 15 -25.42 19.17 4.56
N PHE A 16 -24.26 19.72 4.91
CA PHE A 16 -23.09 18.91 5.28
C PHE A 16 -23.44 18.21 6.58
N VAL A 17 -23.84 16.94 6.47
CA VAL A 17 -23.95 16.06 7.63
C VAL A 17 -22.52 15.87 8.13
N HIS A 18 -22.16 16.62 9.17
CA HIS A 18 -20.96 16.32 9.96
C HIS A 18 -21.19 14.98 10.64
N VAL A 19 -20.70 13.91 10.01
CA VAL A 19 -20.59 12.61 10.65
C VAL A 19 -19.30 12.66 11.46
N GLU A 20 -19.41 12.98 12.74
CA GLU A 20 -18.34 12.70 13.69
C GLU A 20 -18.29 11.18 13.88
N ILE A 21 -17.35 10.53 13.19
CA ILE A 21 -16.98 9.15 13.48
C ILE A 21 -16.07 9.21 14.71
N GLU A 22 -16.65 9.06 15.90
CA GLU A 22 -15.89 8.83 17.13
C GLU A 22 -15.32 7.41 17.10
N GLY A 23 -13.99 7.32 17.09
CA GLY A 23 -13.26 6.13 17.50
C GLY A 23 -13.15 5.03 16.45
N TYR A 24 -12.20 5.19 15.53
CA TYR A 24 -11.50 4.05 14.93
C TYR A 24 -10.02 4.19 15.28
N GLU A 25 -9.53 3.34 16.18
CA GLU A 25 -8.09 3.17 16.43
C GLU A 25 -7.53 2.32 15.28
N GLU A 26 -7.13 3.01 14.22
CA GLU A 26 -6.54 2.41 13.03
C GLU A 26 -5.05 2.12 13.31
N GLU A 27 -4.79 0.94 13.88
CA GLU A 27 -3.42 0.42 14.01
C GLU A 27 -2.86 0.14 12.60
N ASP A 28 -1.68 0.71 12.34
CA ASP A 28 -0.80 0.42 11.19
C ASP A 28 -1.13 1.06 9.84
N ASP A 29 -1.33 2.38 9.82
CA ASP A 29 -1.24 3.14 8.59
C ASP A 29 0.22 3.36 8.16
N CYS A 30 0.63 2.72 7.06
CA CYS A 30 1.90 3.03 6.39
C CYS A 30 1.91 4.51 5.99
N ALA A 31 3.07 5.19 6.12
CA ALA A 31 3.25 6.61 5.80
C ALA A 31 2.67 7.03 4.42
N THR A 32 2.57 6.09 3.48
CA THR A 32 1.99 6.31 2.15
C THR A 32 0.47 6.53 2.17
N ARG A 33 -0.26 5.85 3.06
CA ARG A 33 -1.71 6.05 3.25
C ARG A 33 -2.02 7.35 3.97
N ALA A 34 -1.14 7.77 4.90
CA ALA A 34 -1.27 9.01 5.64
C ALA A 34 -1.09 10.29 4.78
N LEU A 35 -0.66 10.18 3.52
CA LEU A 35 -0.48 11.34 2.63
C LEU A 35 -1.79 12.10 2.34
N SER A 36 -2.92 11.39 2.34
CA SER A 36 -4.24 12.03 2.22
C SER A 36 -4.54 12.88 3.45
N ILE A 37 -4.21 12.39 4.64
CA ILE A 37 -4.42 13.04 5.95
C ILE A 37 -3.64 14.35 6.03
N LYS A 38 -2.43 14.42 5.46
CA LYS A 38 -1.61 15.65 5.44
C LYS A 38 -2.36 16.89 4.92
N LYS A 39 -3.30 16.72 3.99
CA LYS A 39 -4.08 17.82 3.42
C LYS A 39 -5.22 18.30 4.33
N PHE A 40 -5.78 17.41 5.14
CA PHE A 40 -6.98 17.67 5.95
C PHE A 40 -6.64 17.93 7.42
N ASP A 41 -5.63 17.24 7.96
CA ASP A 41 -5.15 17.36 9.34
C ASP A 41 -3.64 17.12 9.41
N PRO A 42 -2.83 18.20 9.26
CA PRO A 42 -1.37 18.11 9.36
C PRO A 42 -0.87 17.64 10.73
N ALA A 43 -1.59 17.96 11.81
CA ALA A 43 -1.17 17.59 13.16
C ALA A 43 -1.30 16.08 13.40
N LYS A 44 -2.40 15.49 12.91
CA LYS A 44 -2.58 14.04 12.89
C LYS A 44 -1.59 13.34 11.95
N TYR A 45 -1.27 13.94 10.81
CA TYR A 45 -0.20 13.41 9.94
C TYR A 45 1.14 13.32 10.68
N ASP A 46 1.53 14.38 11.40
CA ASP A 46 2.80 14.41 12.14
C ASP A 46 2.84 13.37 13.27
N SER A 47 1.71 13.13 13.96
CA SER A 47 1.67 12.09 15.00
C SER A 47 1.82 10.69 14.40
N ILE A 48 1.15 10.40 13.28
CA ILE A 48 1.25 9.12 12.56
C ILE A 48 2.69 8.89 12.08
N ILE A 49 3.31 9.89 11.45
CA ILE A 49 4.69 9.74 10.97
C ILE A 49 5.68 9.53 12.12
N LYS A 50 5.45 10.15 13.29
CA LYS A 50 6.31 9.98 14.46
C LYS A 50 6.17 8.60 15.11
N SER A 51 4.96 8.02 15.13
CA SER A 51 4.74 6.68 15.67
C SER A 51 4.99 5.56 14.66
N HIS A 52 5.05 5.87 13.37
CA HIS A 52 5.20 4.88 12.31
C HIS A 52 6.54 4.14 12.38
N GLN A 53 6.47 2.82 12.47
CA GLN A 53 7.60 1.93 12.27
C GLN A 53 7.47 1.25 10.91
N CYS A 54 8.37 1.59 10.00
CA CYS A 54 8.30 1.08 8.62
C CYS A 54 8.99 -0.28 8.52
N GLU A 55 8.24 -1.33 8.19
CA GLU A 55 8.79 -2.68 7.90
C GLU A 55 9.17 -2.88 6.42
N LYS A 56 9.40 -1.79 5.71
CA LYS A 56 9.72 -1.82 4.28
C LYS A 56 10.98 -2.64 4.01
N ASN A 57 10.84 -3.67 3.19
CA ASN A 57 11.91 -4.59 2.81
C ASN A 57 12.47 -4.35 1.39
N TYR A 58 12.03 -3.29 0.73
CA TYR A 58 12.41 -2.97 -0.64
C TYR A 58 12.34 -1.47 -0.93
N ASP A 59 13.47 -0.87 -1.32
CA ASP A 59 13.59 0.59 -1.42
C ASP A 59 13.30 1.24 -2.76
N LYS A 60 13.12 0.46 -3.83
CA LYS A 60 12.83 1.02 -5.16
C LYS A 60 11.32 1.13 -5.39
N SER A 61 10.94 1.54 -6.60
CA SER A 61 9.55 1.71 -6.98
C SER A 61 8.75 0.42 -6.86
N SER A 62 7.47 0.53 -6.50
CA SER A 62 6.54 -0.60 -6.40
C SER A 62 6.52 -1.46 -7.67
N GLY A 63 6.51 -0.82 -8.84
CA GLY A 63 6.54 -1.51 -10.15
C GLY A 63 7.83 -2.29 -10.45
N THR A 64 8.83 -2.26 -9.58
CA THR A 64 10.04 -3.11 -9.71
C THR A 64 10.11 -4.21 -8.65
N MET A 65 9.21 -4.20 -7.66
CA MET A 65 9.21 -5.15 -6.55
C MET A 65 9.12 -6.60 -7.04
N GLU A 66 8.24 -6.87 -8.01
CA GLU A 66 8.02 -8.21 -8.54
C GLU A 66 9.30 -8.76 -9.18
N SER A 67 9.86 -8.03 -10.15
CA SER A 67 11.12 -8.42 -10.81
C SER A 67 12.29 -8.60 -9.85
N ALA A 68 12.42 -7.73 -8.84
CA ALA A 68 13.47 -7.81 -7.84
C ALA A 68 13.30 -9.01 -6.90
N ALA A 69 12.07 -9.29 -6.47
CA ALA A 69 11.75 -10.42 -5.61
C ALA A 69 12.04 -11.75 -6.33
N ILE A 70 11.59 -11.89 -7.57
CA ILE A 70 11.83 -13.10 -8.38
C ILE A 70 13.32 -13.32 -8.60
N LEU A 71 14.06 -12.26 -8.92
CA LEU A 71 15.51 -12.37 -9.08
C LEU A 71 16.20 -12.85 -7.80
N LYS A 72 15.78 -12.33 -6.64
CA LYS A 72 16.28 -12.77 -5.33
C LYS A 72 15.94 -14.24 -5.08
N MET A 73 14.74 -14.69 -5.45
CA MET A 73 14.32 -16.09 -5.32
C MET A 73 15.14 -17.02 -6.23
N PHE A 74 15.36 -16.64 -7.49
CA PHE A 74 16.12 -17.42 -8.47
C PHE A 74 17.58 -17.59 -8.02
N LYS A 75 18.23 -16.50 -7.59
CA LYS A 75 19.59 -16.57 -7.04
C LYS A 75 19.65 -17.47 -5.79
N ARG A 76 18.65 -17.37 -4.91
CA ARG A 76 18.58 -18.20 -3.70
C ARG A 76 18.36 -19.67 -4.01
N SER A 77 17.53 -20.02 -5.01
CA SER A 77 17.26 -21.42 -5.35
C SER A 77 18.50 -22.13 -5.87
N VAL A 78 19.28 -21.44 -6.72
CA VAL A 78 20.56 -21.95 -7.23
C VAL A 78 21.55 -22.09 -6.08
N SER A 79 21.76 -21.02 -5.32
CA SER A 79 22.77 -21.02 -4.24
C SER A 79 22.47 -22.00 -3.10
N LYS A 80 21.19 -22.22 -2.76
CA LYS A 80 20.81 -23.03 -1.60
C LYS A 80 20.47 -24.48 -1.96
N TYR A 81 19.94 -24.72 -3.15
CA TYR A 81 19.38 -26.03 -3.54
C TYR A 81 19.90 -26.54 -4.88
N GLY A 82 20.64 -25.74 -5.66
CA GLY A 82 21.11 -26.14 -6.99
C GLY A 82 20.00 -26.32 -8.02
N VAL A 83 18.84 -25.67 -7.81
CA VAL A 83 17.66 -25.83 -8.68
C VAL A 83 17.29 -24.56 -9.44
N TYR A 84 16.70 -24.76 -10.62
CA TYR A 84 16.31 -23.73 -11.56
C TYR A 84 14.78 -23.67 -11.74
N TYR A 85 14.25 -22.46 -11.91
CA TYR A 85 12.86 -22.26 -12.27
C TYR A 85 12.70 -22.29 -13.80
N LYS A 86 11.80 -23.14 -14.31
CA LYS A 86 11.57 -23.30 -15.75
C LYS A 86 10.56 -22.33 -16.34
N LYS A 87 9.58 -21.90 -15.55
CA LYS A 87 8.47 -21.05 -15.99
C LYS A 87 8.25 -19.93 -14.98
N TYR A 88 7.96 -18.75 -15.51
CA TYR A 88 7.48 -17.60 -14.77
C TYR A 88 5.99 -17.43 -15.03
N VAL A 89 5.21 -17.19 -13.98
CA VAL A 89 3.78 -16.83 -14.04
C VAL A 89 3.63 -15.55 -13.24
N GLY A 90 3.24 -14.46 -13.91
CA GLY A 90 3.08 -13.14 -13.32
C GLY A 90 1.61 -12.69 -13.31
N ASP A 91 1.33 -11.60 -12.61
CA ASP A 91 -0.01 -11.01 -12.45
C ASP A 91 -0.50 -10.18 -13.65
N GLY A 92 0.32 -10.11 -14.71
CA GLY A 92 0.01 -9.36 -15.94
C GLY A 92 0.80 -8.07 -16.10
N ASP A 93 1.67 -7.68 -15.14
CA ASP A 93 2.60 -6.57 -15.38
C ASP A 93 3.65 -6.95 -16.45
N SER A 94 3.51 -6.33 -17.62
CA SER A 94 4.37 -6.58 -18.78
C SER A 94 5.83 -6.16 -18.58
N LYS A 95 6.14 -5.44 -17.49
CA LYS A 95 7.50 -4.94 -17.20
C LYS A 95 8.41 -5.98 -16.55
N THR A 96 7.84 -6.97 -15.86
CA THR A 96 8.63 -7.95 -15.12
C THR A 96 9.32 -8.95 -16.04
N PHE A 97 8.62 -9.47 -17.05
CA PHE A 97 9.19 -10.49 -17.95
C PHE A 97 10.43 -10.03 -18.72
N PRO A 98 10.47 -8.84 -19.36
CA PRO A 98 11.68 -8.34 -20.03
C PRO A 98 12.87 -8.18 -19.10
N VAL A 99 12.64 -7.79 -17.84
CA VAL A 99 13.69 -7.66 -16.82
C VAL A 99 14.25 -9.03 -16.48
N LEU A 100 13.40 -10.04 -16.27
CA LEU A 100 13.84 -11.41 -16.01
C LEU A 100 14.61 -11.98 -17.21
N SER A 101 14.10 -11.85 -18.43
CA SER A 101 14.76 -12.38 -19.64
C SER A 101 16.15 -11.82 -19.89
N LYS A 102 16.46 -10.60 -19.41
CA LYS A 102 17.81 -10.01 -19.54
C LYS A 102 18.79 -10.46 -18.45
N ILE A 103 18.26 -10.84 -17.29
CA ILE A 103 19.08 -11.08 -16.09
C ILE A 103 19.30 -12.57 -15.85
N VAL A 104 18.43 -13.43 -16.38
CA VAL A 104 18.51 -14.88 -16.21
C VAL A 104 19.79 -15.43 -16.85
N PRO A 105 20.74 -15.95 -16.06
CA PRO A 105 21.88 -16.74 -16.53
C PRO A 105 21.55 -18.22 -16.27
N TYR A 106 20.33 -18.64 -16.63
CA TYR A 106 20.04 -20.06 -16.73
C TYR A 106 20.62 -20.51 -18.08
N PRO A 107 21.38 -21.61 -18.13
CA PRO A 107 21.83 -22.19 -19.40
C PRO A 107 20.65 -22.59 -20.29
#